data_AF-A0A257XRX0-F1
#
_entry.id   AF-A0A257XRX0-F1
#
_cell.length_a   1.000
_cell.length_b   1.000
_cell.length_c   1.000
_cell.angle_alpha   90.00
_cell.angle_beta   90.00
_cell.angle_gamma   90.00
#
_symmetry.space_group_name_H-M   'P 1'
#
loop_
_entity.id
_entity.type
_entity.pdbx_description
1 polymer ?
#
loop_
_entity_poly.entity_id
_entity_poly.type
_entity_poly.pdbx_seq_one_letter_code
_entity_poly.pdbx_strand_id
1 'polypeptide(L)' 'MANSDVLSDLVIAVSHGDRDAFQILYARTSPRFYGVALRLLRHRDRARAALKAAYLAIWNEART' A
#
# COMPACT_ATOMS: atom_id res chain seq x y z
N MET A 1 9.72 -18.36 8.96
CA MET A 1 8.48 -17.87 8.31
C MET A 1 8.85 -16.66 7.49
N ALA A 2 8.71 -16.76 6.17
CA ALA A 2 9.27 -15.79 5.25
C ALA A 2 8.40 -14.52 5.27
N ASN A 3 9.01 -13.35 5.21
CA ASN A 3 8.29 -12.07 5.19
C ASN A 3 7.28 -11.95 4.02
N SER A 4 7.40 -12.82 3.01
CA SER A 4 6.43 -12.98 1.92
C SER A 4 5.09 -13.56 2.40
N ASP A 5 5.10 -14.52 3.32
CA ASP A 5 3.90 -15.17 3.85
C ASP A 5 3.02 -14.12 4.58
N VAL A 6 3.67 -13.30 5.41
CA VAL A 6 3.00 -12.22 6.17
C VAL A 6 2.38 -11.16 5.26
N LEU A 7 3.03 -10.83 4.13
CA LEU A 7 2.47 -9.88 3.17
C LEU A 7 1.26 -10.47 2.43
N SER A 8 1.35 -11.74 2.03
CA SER A 8 0.23 -12.45 1.40
C SER A 8 -0.98 -12.53 2.35
N ASP A 9 -0.77 -12.86 3.62
CA ASP A 9 -1.83 -12.92 4.63
C ASP A 9 -2.49 -11.55 4.83
N LEU A 10 -1.69 -10.47 4.86
CA LEU A 10 -2.22 -9.10 4.95
C LEU A 10 -3.04 -8.73 3.70
N VAL A 11 -2.62 -9.12 2.51
CA VAL A 11 -3.37 -8.88 1.27
C VAL A 11 -4.70 -9.63 1.27
N ILE A 12 -4.70 -10.88 1.73
CA ILE A 12 -5.93 -11.67 1.89
C ILE A 12 -6.87 -10.99 2.89
N ALA A 13 -6.39 -10.61 4.08
CA ALA A 13 -7.21 -9.90 5.06
C ALA A 13 -7.78 -8.58 4.50
N VAL A 14 -6.98 -7.81 3.76
CA VAL A 14 -7.43 -6.58 3.08
C VAL A 14 -8.53 -6.86 2.06
N SER A 15 -8.47 -7.98 1.33
CA SER A 15 -9.53 -8.35 0.39
C SER A 15 -10.87 -8.65 1.06
N HIS A 16 -10.84 -9.08 2.33
CA HIS A 16 -12.03 -9.22 3.16
C HIS A 16 -12.52 -7.89 3.77
N GLY A 17 -11.89 -6.76 3.44
CA GLY A 17 -12.24 -5.45 3.97
C GLY A 17 -11.69 -5.18 5.38
N ASP A 18 -10.66 -5.92 5.81
CA ASP A 18 -9.96 -5.66 7.07
C ASP A 18 -9.14 -4.37 6.98
N ARG A 19 -9.61 -3.34 7.72
CA ARG A 19 -8.96 -2.02 7.76
C ARG A 19 -7.66 -2.03 8.56
N ASP A 20 -7.55 -2.88 9.57
CA ASP A 20 -6.35 -2.96 10.41
C ASP A 20 -5.22 -3.65 9.63
N ALA A 21 -5.55 -4.72 8.89
CA ALA A 21 -4.63 -5.34 7.95
C ALA A 21 -4.15 -4.35 6.89
N PHE A 22 -5.05 -3.49 6.37
CA PHE A 22 -4.69 -2.44 5.41
C PHE A 22 -3.73 -1.42 6.03
N GLN A 23 -3.96 -1.00 7.27
CA GLN A 23 -3.09 -0.07 7.98
C GLN A 23 -1.69 -0.67 8.19
N ILE A 24 -1.61 -1.95 8.55
CA ILE A 24 -0.34 -2.66 8.71
C ILE A 24 0.39 -2.78 7.35
N LEU A 25 -0.33 -3.15 6.29
CA LEU A 25 0.20 -3.23 4.93
C LEU A 25 0.75 -1.87 4.49
N TYR A 26 -0.01 -0.79 4.70
CA TYR A 26 0.39 0.58 4.41
C TYR A 26 1.65 0.98 5.19
N ALA A 27 1.69 0.76 6.50
CA ALA A 27 2.84 1.14 7.33
C ALA A 27 4.13 0.43 6.89
N ARG A 28 4.03 -0.83 6.48
CA ARG A 28 5.19 -1.64 6.05
C ARG A 28 5.69 -1.28 4.65
N THR A 29 4.81 -0.91 3.73
CA THR A 29 5.14 -0.74 2.31
C THR A 29 5.28 0.71 1.87
N SER A 30 4.59 1.64 2.55
CA SER A 30 4.51 3.05 2.14
C SER A 30 5.85 3.79 2.11
N PRO A 31 6.84 3.56 3.01
CA PRO A 31 8.11 4.28 2.94
C PRO A 31 8.87 3.97 1.64
N ARG A 32 8.81 2.70 1.22
CA ARG A 32 9.50 2.21 0.02
C ARG A 32 8.83 2.71 -1.25
N PHE A 33 7.50 2.63 -1.33
CA PHE A 33 6.74 3.17 -2.47
C PHE A 33 6.78 4.69 -2.55
N TYR A 34 6.80 5.39 -1.41
CA TYR A 34 6.99 6.84 -1.40
C TYR A 34 8.37 7.24 -1.94
N GLY A 35 9.42 6.50 -1.58
CA GLY A 35 10.76 6.71 -2.15
C GLY A 35 10.81 6.55 -3.67
N VAL A 36 10.08 5.56 -4.21
CA VAL A 36 9.92 5.37 -5.66
C VAL A 36 9.14 6.53 -6.29
N ALA A 37 8.01 6.91 -5.71
CA ALA A 37 7.18 8.02 -6.20
C ALA A 37 7.95 9.35 -6.20
N LEU A 38 8.77 9.61 -5.18
CA LEU A 38 9.64 10.78 -5.11
C LEU A 38 10.71 10.78 -6.20
N ARG A 39 11.34 9.62 -6.47
CA ARG A 39 12.33 9.48 -7.55
C ARG A 39 11.72 9.73 -8.93
N LEU A 40 10.50 9.25 -9.15
CA LEU A 40 9.82 9.37 -10.44
C LEU A 40 9.25 10.77 -10.68
N LEU A 41 8.55 11.32 -9.69
CA LEU A 41 7.78 12.57 -9.85
C LEU A 41 8.58 13.82 -9.47
N ARG A 42 9.70 13.66 -8.74
CA ARG A 42 10.60 14.73 -8.27
C ARG A 42 9.90 15.91 -7.57
N HIS A 43 8.68 15.68 -7.09
CA HIS A 43 7.83 16.68 -6.46
C HIS A 43 7.06 16.03 -5.31
N ARG A 44 7.21 16.57 -4.10
CA ARG A 44 6.71 15.94 -2.87
C ARG A 44 5.19 15.80 -2.87
N ASP A 45 4.45 16.85 -3.24
CA ASP A 45 2.98 16.79 -3.23
C ASP A 45 2.42 15.80 -4.27
N ARG A 46 2.96 15.79 -5.49
CA ARG A 46 2.59 14.81 -6.52
C ARG A 46 2.91 13.39 -6.08
N ALA A 47 4.08 13.16 -5.48
CA ALA A 47 4.46 11.85 -4.95
C ALA A 47 3.51 11.37 -3.85
N ARG A 48 3.13 12.27 -2.93
CA ARG A 48 2.17 11.97 -1.87
C ARG A 48 0.78 11.68 -2.43
N ALA A 49 0.32 12.45 -3.41
CA ALA A 49 -0.97 12.25 -4.07
C ALA A 49 -1.01 10.92 -4.84
N ALA A 50 0.04 10.62 -5.61
CA ALA A 50 0.17 9.35 -6.34
C ALA A 50 0.20 8.15 -5.40
N LEU A 51 0.94 8.23 -4.29
CA LEU A 51 0.97 7.17 -3.28
C LEU A 51 -0.44 6.94 -2.69
N LYS A 52 -1.13 8.01 -2.30
CA LYS A 52 -2.50 7.92 -1.77
C LYS A 52 -3.46 7.28 -2.78
N ALA A 53 -3.42 7.73 -4.03
CA ALA A 53 -4.26 7.20 -5.10
C ALA A 53 -3.99 5.71 -5.35
N ALA A 54 -2.73 5.28 -5.33
CA ALA A 54 -2.37 3.87 -5.47
C ALA A 54 -2.95 3.01 -4.33
N TYR A 55 -2.83 3.45 -3.08
CA TYR A 55 -3.42 2.71 -1.95
C TYR A 55 -4.95 2.69 -1.98
N LEU A 56 -5.59 3.79 -2.40
CA LEU A 56 -7.04 3.83 -2.61
C LEU A 56 -7.48 2.85 -3.72
N ALA A 57 -6.72 2.77 -4.80
CA ALA A 57 -6.96 1.80 -5.87
C ALA A 57 -6.82 0.37 -5.35
N ILE A 58 -5.74 0.05 -4.63
CA ILE A 58 -5.53 -1.27 -4.01
C ILE A 58 -6.70 -1.63 -3.09
N TRP A 59 -7.15 -0.71 -2.24
CA TRP A 59 -8.30 -0.94 -1.36
C TRP A 59 -9.60 -1.17 -2.14
N ASN A 60 -9.77 -0.51 -3.29
CA ASN A 60 -10.96 -0.67 -4.11
C ASN A 60 -10.96 -2.00 -4.88
N GLU A 61 -9.82 -2.36 -5.46
CA GLU A 61 -9.63 -3.60 -6.21
C GLU A 61 -9.66 -4.83 -5.30
N ALA A 62 -9.11 -4.75 -4.08
CA ALA A 62 -9.13 -5.88 -3.15
C ALA A 62 -10.56 -6.30 -2.76
N ARG A 63 -11.56 -5.43 -2.92
CA ARG A 63 -12.97 -5.71 -2.61
C ARG A 63 -13.74 -6.38 -3.76
N THR A 64 -13.13 -6.52 -4.95
CA THR A 64 -13.72 -7.11 -6.15
C THR A 64 -13.15 -8.49 -6.39
#